data_AF-A0A7X9B880-F1
#
_entry.id   AF-A0A7X9B880-F1
#
_cell.length_a   1.000
_cell.length_b   1.000
_cell.length_c   1.000
_cell.angle_alpha   90.00
_cell.angle_beta   90.00
_cell.angle_gamma   90.00
#
_symmetry.space_group_name_H-M   'P 1'
#
loop_
_entity.id
_entity.type
_entity.pdbx_description
1 polymer ?
#
loop_
_entity_poly.entity_id
_entity_poly.type
_entity_poly.pdbx_seq_one_letter_code
_entity_poly.pdbx_strand_id
1 'polypeptide(L)'
;MKKFRSSLYYVSLAISMLVGLWHFFVPHLFRWYDYLPMQYENLIVGIDYTNYCFSALLFGISFVLILLGKSALSLNRESIVFYTFLTVVWVFRACLAVFIEPWPLEPVPAAALGQLIGSIVLATMMVYVSTSLWRSSCNCRSSE
;
A
#
# COMPACT_ATOMS: atom_id res chain seq x y z
N MET A 1 20.64 10.45 8.47
CA MET A 1 19.55 9.49 8.75
C MET A 1 18.14 10.11 8.75
N LYS A 2 17.86 11.20 9.50
CA LYS A 2 16.51 11.81 9.54
C LYS A 2 15.97 12.24 8.16
N LYS A 3 16.79 12.90 7.32
CA LYS A 3 16.40 13.30 5.95
C LYS A 3 16.08 12.10 5.05
N PHE A 4 16.93 11.07 5.06
CA PHE A 4 16.71 9.84 4.29
C PHE A 4 15.40 9.13 4.68
N ARG A 5 15.15 8.95 5.99
CA ARG A 5 13.88 8.39 6.48
C ARG A 5 12.69 9.23 6.04
N SER A 6 12.79 10.55 6.11
CA SER A 6 11.73 11.45 5.66
C SER A 6 11.43 11.29 4.17
N SER A 7 12.46 11.19 3.33
CA SER A 7 12.29 10.95 1.90
C SER A 7 11.60 9.61 1.64
N LEU A 8 12.08 8.52 2.26
CA LEU A 8 11.46 7.20 2.11
C LEU A 8 10.00 7.17 2.59
N TYR A 9 9.69 7.87 3.68
CA TYR A 9 8.33 8.01 4.21
C TYR A 9 7.38 8.65 3.19
N TYR A 10 7.77 9.78 2.58
CA TYR A 10 6.89 10.43 1.60
C TYR A 10 6.84 9.67 0.28
N VAL A 11 7.95 9.09 -0.16
CA VAL A 11 7.99 8.28 -1.40
C VAL A 11 7.11 7.04 -1.25
N SER A 12 7.15 6.34 -0.11
CA SER A 12 6.32 5.14 0.09
C SER A 12 4.84 5.47 0.09
N LEU A 13 4.46 6.56 0.76
CA LEU A 13 3.07 7.01 0.78
C LEU A 13 2.61 7.51 -0.58
N ALA A 14 3.45 8.22 -1.32
CA ALA A 14 3.11 8.68 -2.67
C ALA A 14 2.85 7.50 -3.60
N ILE A 15 3.73 6.49 -3.60
CA ILE A 15 3.52 5.27 -4.40
C ILE A 15 2.25 4.55 -3.96
N SER A 16 2.06 4.35 -2.65
CA SER A 16 0.87 3.70 -2.08
C SER A 16 -0.42 4.44 -2.49
N MET A 17 -0.42 5.76 -2.41
CA MET A 17 -1.53 6.62 -2.83
C MET A 17 -1.81 6.48 -4.32
N LEU A 18 -0.79 6.50 -5.18
CA LEU A 18 -0.94 6.35 -6.62
C LEU A 18 -1.45 4.95 -7.01
N VAL A 19 -1.06 3.90 -6.30
CA VAL A 19 -1.62 2.55 -6.51
C VAL A 19 -3.10 2.52 -6.13
N GLY A 20 -3.49 3.12 -4.99
CA GLY A 20 -4.89 3.28 -4.62
C GLY A 20 -5.69 4.05 -5.66
N LEU A 21 -5.13 5.15 -6.19
CA LEU A 21 -5.76 5.93 -7.27
C LEU A 21 -5.91 5.11 -8.56
N TRP A 22 -4.88 4.37 -8.94
CA TRP A 22 -4.87 3.54 -10.14
C TRP A 22 -5.97 2.47 -10.08
N HIS A 23 -6.17 1.81 -8.94
CA HIS A 23 -7.15 0.73 -8.78
C HIS A 23 -8.60 1.15 -9.01
N PHE A 24 -8.96 2.43 -8.86
CA PHE A 24 -10.30 2.90 -9.28
C PHE A 24 -10.60 2.62 -10.75
N PHE A 25 -9.58 2.63 -11.61
CA PHE A 25 -9.76 2.58 -13.06
C PHE A 25 -9.38 1.24 -13.67
N VAL A 26 -8.62 0.40 -12.96
CA VAL A 26 -8.08 -0.87 -13.47
C VAL A 26 -9.16 -1.81 -14.03
N PRO A 27 -10.29 -2.07 -13.34
CA PRO A 27 -11.27 -3.02 -13.86
C PRO A 27 -11.82 -2.63 -15.23
N HIS A 28 -12.04 -1.34 -15.46
CA HIS A 28 -12.51 -0.81 -16.75
C HIS A 28 -11.38 -0.73 -17.78
N LEU A 29 -10.20 -0.26 -17.40
CA LEU A 29 -9.05 -0.12 -18.30
C LEU A 29 -8.63 -1.46 -18.92
N PHE A 30 -8.72 -2.54 -18.14
CA PHE A 30 -8.35 -3.89 -18.55
C PHE A 30 -9.54 -4.81 -18.81
N ARG A 31 -10.76 -4.26 -18.86
CA ARG A 31 -11.99 -4.98 -19.24
C ARG A 31 -12.19 -6.29 -18.46
N TRP A 32 -12.01 -6.25 -17.14
CA TRP A 32 -12.08 -7.44 -16.27
C TRP A 32 -13.37 -8.25 -16.43
N TYR A 33 -14.49 -7.58 -16.73
CA TYR A 33 -15.80 -8.22 -16.82
C TYR A 33 -16.00 -9.00 -18.12
N ASP A 34 -15.17 -8.81 -19.14
CA ASP A 34 -15.23 -9.64 -20.37
C ASP A 34 -14.85 -11.10 -20.07
N TYR A 35 -14.14 -11.34 -18.96
CA TYR A 35 -13.76 -12.68 -18.51
C TYR A 35 -14.83 -13.34 -17.64
N LEU A 36 -15.90 -12.62 -17.27
CA LEU A 36 -16.94 -13.10 -16.37
C LEU A 36 -18.28 -13.26 -17.12
N PRO A 37 -18.99 -14.40 -16.98
CA PRO A 37 -20.32 -14.55 -17.56
C PRO A 37 -21.31 -13.55 -16.94
N MET A 38 -22.07 -12.83 -17.78
CA MET A 38 -23.04 -11.80 -17.36
C MET A 38 -24.14 -12.29 -16.41
N GLN A 39 -24.38 -13.61 -16.34
CA GLN A 39 -25.30 -14.23 -15.38
C GLN A 39 -24.85 -14.05 -13.91
N TYR A 40 -23.61 -13.61 -13.66
CA TYR A 40 -23.06 -13.35 -12.33
C TYR A 40 -22.94 -11.85 -12.01
N GLU A 41 -23.96 -11.05 -12.36
CA GLU A 41 -23.97 -9.59 -12.13
C GLU A 41 -23.71 -9.22 -10.65
N ASN A 42 -24.26 -9.97 -9.71
CA ASN A 42 -23.99 -9.77 -8.28
C ASN A 42 -22.50 -9.90 -7.92
N LEU A 43 -21.76 -10.80 -8.60
CA LEU A 43 -20.32 -10.97 -8.38
C LEU A 43 -19.56 -9.76 -8.93
N ILE A 44 -19.94 -9.26 -10.11
CA ILE A 44 -19.36 -8.06 -10.73
C ILE A 44 -19.51 -6.86 -9.78
N VAL A 45 -20.74 -6.61 -9.30
CA VAL A 45 -21.01 -5.52 -8.35
C VAL A 45 -20.22 -5.69 -7.04
N GLY A 46 -20.09 -6.93 -6.55
CA GLY A 46 -19.30 -7.22 -5.35
C GLY A 46 -17.81 -6.92 -5.53
N ILE A 47 -17.24 -7.25 -6.69
CA ILE A 47 -15.86 -6.92 -7.06
C ILE A 47 -15.69 -5.39 -7.10
N ASP A 48 -16.63 -4.67 -7.70
CA ASP A 48 -16.58 -3.21 -7.84
C ASP A 48 -16.61 -2.50 -6.50
N TYR A 49 -17.54 -2.89 -5.63
CA TYR A 49 -17.64 -2.29 -4.30
C TYR A 49 -16.38 -2.54 -3.47
N THR A 50 -15.85 -3.77 -3.52
CA THR A 50 -14.60 -4.11 -2.85
C THR A 50 -13.45 -3.27 -3.40
N ASN A 51 -13.34 -3.16 -4.72
CA ASN A 51 -12.30 -2.40 -5.39
C ASN A 51 -12.38 -0.90 -5.05
N TYR A 52 -13.56 -0.27 -5.13
CA TYR A 52 -13.73 1.15 -4.82
C TYR A 52 -13.47 1.45 -3.35
N CYS A 53 -14.02 0.66 -2.43
CA CYS A 53 -13.78 0.84 -1.00
C CYS A 53 -12.30 0.65 -0.63
N PHE A 54 -11.66 -0.40 -1.17
CA PHE A 54 -10.25 -0.65 -0.91
C PHE A 54 -9.35 0.43 -1.52
N SER A 55 -9.65 0.87 -2.75
CA SER A 55 -8.93 1.96 -3.43
C SER A 55 -9.06 3.27 -2.65
N ALA A 56 -10.27 3.60 -2.19
CA ALA A 56 -10.53 4.79 -1.36
C ALA A 56 -9.78 4.73 -0.02
N LEU A 57 -9.76 3.57 0.63
CA LEU A 57 -9.03 3.38 1.89
C LEU A 57 -7.51 3.51 1.67
N LEU A 58 -6.96 2.84 0.66
CA LEU A 58 -5.52 2.86 0.35
C LEU A 58 -5.05 4.26 -0.06
N PHE A 59 -5.80 4.93 -0.94
CA PHE A 59 -5.55 6.31 -1.32
C PHE A 59 -5.69 7.25 -0.11
N GLY A 60 -6.82 7.17 0.59
CA GLY A 60 -7.19 8.07 1.68
C GLY A 60 -6.23 8.02 2.85
N ILE A 61 -5.87 6.83 3.34
CA ILE A 61 -4.91 6.70 4.44
C ILE A 61 -3.53 7.20 4.05
N SER A 62 -3.10 6.93 2.81
CA SER A 62 -1.81 7.40 2.30
C SER A 62 -1.78 8.93 2.20
N PHE A 63 -2.86 9.53 1.68
CA PHE A 63 -3.02 10.97 1.56
C PHE A 63 -3.06 11.66 2.94
N VAL A 64 -3.85 11.14 3.88
CA VAL A 64 -3.91 11.64 5.25
C VAL A 64 -2.53 11.57 5.91
N LEU A 65 -1.79 10.47 5.76
CA LEU A 65 -0.43 10.35 6.30
C LEU A 65 0.56 11.32 5.66
N ILE A 66 0.42 11.65 4.37
CA ILE A 66 1.23 12.69 3.72
C ILE A 66 0.94 14.06 4.38
N LEU A 67 -0.33 14.41 4.57
CA LEU A 67 -0.72 15.66 5.24
C LEU A 67 -0.22 15.70 6.70
N LEU A 68 -0.29 14.57 7.40
CA LEU A 68 0.21 14.39 8.76
C LEU A 68 1.72 14.10 8.83
N GLY A 69 2.46 14.21 7.72
CA GLY A 69 3.85 13.78 7.67
C GLY A 69 4.75 14.50 8.68
N LYS A 70 4.47 15.78 8.98
CA LYS A 70 5.16 16.52 10.06
C LYS A 70 4.94 15.89 11.44
N SER A 71 3.70 15.45 11.73
CA SER A 71 3.31 14.77 12.97
C SER A 71 4.00 13.41 13.11
N ALA A 72 4.00 12.61 12.04
CA ALA A 72 4.70 11.32 12.02
C ALA A 72 6.21 11.48 12.25
N LEU A 73 6.83 12.48 11.61
CA LEU A 73 8.26 12.74 11.71
C LEU A 73 8.67 13.40 13.04
N SER A 74 7.73 14.07 13.73
CA SER A 74 7.88 14.51 15.12
C SER A 74 7.58 13.41 16.14
N LEU A 75 7.48 12.15 15.69
CA LEU A 75 7.30 10.96 16.52
C LEU A 75 5.95 10.90 17.26
N ASN A 76 4.89 11.51 16.71
CA ASN A 76 3.54 11.33 17.22
C ASN A 76 3.12 9.85 17.10
N ARG A 77 2.64 9.27 18.21
CA ARG A 77 2.32 7.84 18.31
C ARG A 77 1.19 7.42 17.36
N GLU A 78 0.14 8.22 17.22
CA GLU A 78 -1.02 7.90 16.39
C GLU A 78 -0.61 7.82 14.92
N SER A 79 0.14 8.82 14.45
CA SER A 79 0.65 8.84 13.07
C SER A 79 1.59 7.66 12.77
N ILE A 80 2.43 7.26 13.75
CA ILE A 80 3.27 6.05 13.62
C ILE A 80 2.41 4.79 13.54
N VAL A 81 1.36 4.67 14.35
CA VAL A 81 0.43 3.53 14.34
C VAL A 81 -0.28 3.42 12.99
N PHE A 82 -0.82 4.50 12.45
CA PHE A 82 -1.46 4.50 11.12
C PHE A 82 -0.48 4.11 10.01
N TYR A 83 0.75 4.64 10.02
CA TYR A 83 1.78 4.25 9.05
C TYR A 83 2.16 2.76 9.20
N THR A 84 2.22 2.26 10.43
CA THR A 84 2.51 0.85 10.72
C THR A 84 1.39 -0.06 10.22
N PHE A 85 0.13 0.33 10.43
CA PHE A 85 -1.02 -0.41 9.91
C PHE A 85 -0.96 -0.50 8.38
N LEU A 86 -0.74 0.62 7.70
CA LEU A 86 -0.57 0.63 6.25
C LEU A 86 0.63 -0.23 5.79
N THR A 87 1.72 -0.23 6.57
CA THR A 87 2.88 -1.11 6.31
C THR A 87 2.49 -2.58 6.37
N VAL A 88 1.69 -2.98 7.38
CA VAL A 88 1.20 -4.36 7.50
C VAL A 88 0.34 -4.76 6.31
N VAL A 89 -0.54 -3.87 5.83
CA VAL A 89 -1.34 -4.12 4.61
C VAL A 89 -0.44 -4.40 3.40
N TRP A 90 0.61 -3.59 3.20
CA TRP A 90 1.57 -3.79 2.10
C TRP A 90 2.41 -5.05 2.23
N VAL A 91 2.81 -5.41 3.47
CA VAL A 91 3.50 -6.69 3.74
C VAL A 91 2.58 -7.87 3.43
N PHE A 92 1.32 -7.81 3.88
CA PHE A 92 0.35 -8.87 3.60
C PHE A 92 0.14 -9.03 2.08
N ARG A 93 -0.02 -7.93 1.35
CA ARG A 93 -0.11 -7.93 -0.12
C ARG A 93 1.14 -8.53 -0.77
N ALA A 94 2.35 -8.20 -0.29
CA ALA A 94 3.58 -8.77 -0.80
C ALA A 94 3.65 -10.29 -0.54
N CYS A 95 3.26 -10.74 0.66
CA CYS A 95 3.22 -12.17 1.00
C CYS A 95 2.21 -12.94 0.15
N LEU A 96 1.03 -12.37 -0.11
CA LEU A 96 0.05 -12.97 -1.02
C LEU A 96 0.66 -13.20 -2.41
N ALA A 97 1.29 -12.17 -2.98
CA ALA A 97 1.87 -12.22 -4.32
C ALA A 97 3.12 -13.09 -4.44
N VAL A 98 3.81 -13.41 -3.34
CA VAL A 98 5.02 -14.26 -3.35
C VAL A 98 4.70 -15.71 -3.02
N PHE A 99 3.86 -15.96 -2.00
CA PHE A 99 3.77 -17.28 -1.36
C PHE A 99 2.42 -17.97 -1.52
N ILE A 100 1.32 -17.22 -1.64
CA ILE A 100 -0.03 -17.78 -1.55
C ILE A 100 -0.64 -17.92 -2.95
N GLU A 101 -0.74 -16.79 -3.66
CA GLU A 101 -1.36 -16.74 -4.98
C GLU A 101 -0.55 -15.78 -5.85
N PRO A 102 0.61 -16.24 -6.36
CA PRO A 102 1.43 -15.43 -7.25
C PRO A 102 0.66 -15.11 -8.52
N TRP A 103 0.81 -13.86 -9.00
CA TRP A 103 0.15 -13.43 -10.22
C TRP A 103 0.57 -14.31 -11.40
N PRO A 104 -0.37 -14.78 -12.23
CA PRO A 104 -0.05 -15.59 -13.40
C PRO A 104 0.85 -14.79 -14.37
N LEU A 105 1.82 -15.48 -14.97
CA LEU A 105 2.75 -14.85 -15.93
C LEU A 105 2.08 -14.59 -17.28
N GLU A 106 1.02 -15.32 -17.61
CA GLU A 106 0.24 -15.06 -18.82
C GLU A 106 -0.88 -14.04 -18.54
N PRO A 107 -1.23 -13.19 -19.54
CA PRO A 107 -0.62 -13.08 -20.86
C PRO A 107 0.62 -12.17 -20.91
N VAL A 108 0.84 -11.34 -19.89
CA VAL A 108 1.92 -10.32 -19.87
C VAL A 108 2.84 -10.52 -18.66
N PRO A 109 3.94 -11.29 -18.79
CA PRO A 109 4.83 -11.60 -17.68
C PRO A 109 5.47 -10.36 -17.05
N ALA A 110 5.76 -9.35 -17.87
CA ALA A 110 6.36 -8.11 -17.43
C ALA A 110 5.47 -7.35 -16.42
N ALA A 111 4.14 -7.39 -16.61
CA ALA A 111 3.20 -6.75 -15.70
C ALA A 111 3.15 -7.49 -14.36
N ALA A 112 3.06 -8.83 -14.39
CA ALA A 112 3.06 -9.67 -13.20
C ALA A 112 4.35 -9.49 -12.37
N LEU A 113 5.52 -9.58 -13.02
CA LEU A 113 6.81 -9.39 -12.37
C LEU A 113 7.00 -7.96 -11.88
N GLY A 114 6.57 -6.95 -12.65
CA GLY A 114 6.63 -5.55 -12.24
C GLY A 114 5.80 -5.28 -10.99
N GLN A 115 4.57 -5.81 -10.92
CA GLN A 115 3.72 -5.70 -9.74
C GLN A 115 4.29 -6.45 -8.52
N LEU A 116 4.93 -7.59 -8.73
CA LEU A 116 5.59 -8.35 -7.66
C LEU A 116 6.79 -7.57 -7.08
N ILE A 117 7.72 -7.16 -7.95
CA ILE A 117 8.91 -6.39 -7.57
C ILE A 117 8.49 -5.08 -6.88
N GLY A 118 7.56 -4.34 -7.48
CA GLY A 118 7.08 -3.08 -6.92
C GLY A 118 6.49 -3.24 -5.52
N SER A 119 5.73 -4.30 -5.29
CA SER A 119 5.18 -4.59 -3.97
C SER A 119 6.22 -4.99 -2.94
N ILE A 120 7.21 -5.81 -3.32
CA ILE A 120 8.28 -6.20 -2.40
C ILE A 120 9.09 -4.96 -2.01
N VAL A 121 9.52 -4.18 -3.01
CA VAL A 121 10.30 -2.95 -2.78
C VAL A 121 9.54 -1.98 -1.89
N LEU A 122 8.25 -1.74 -2.18
CA LEU A 122 7.43 -0.84 -1.37
C LEU A 122 7.25 -1.37 0.05
N ALA A 123 6.91 -2.65 0.24
CA ALA A 123 6.76 -3.25 1.56
C ALA A 123 8.06 -3.18 2.37
N THR A 124 9.21 -3.51 1.78
CA THR A 124 10.52 -3.42 2.43
C THR A 124 10.84 -1.98 2.85
N MET A 125 10.59 -1.01 1.98
CA MET A 125 10.77 0.41 2.29
C MET A 125 9.88 0.85 3.45
N MET A 126 8.62 0.43 3.46
CA MET A 126 7.68 0.76 4.53
C MET A 126 8.06 0.12 5.87
N VAL A 127 8.50 -1.14 5.87
CA VAL A 127 9.01 -1.83 7.06
C VAL A 127 10.25 -1.13 7.63
N TYR A 128 11.20 -0.73 6.76
CA TYR A 128 12.36 0.04 7.20
C TYR A 128 11.97 1.35 7.88
N VAL A 129 11.07 2.13 7.26
CA VAL A 129 10.62 3.40 7.83
C VAL A 129 9.87 3.18 9.15
N SER A 130 8.95 2.21 9.20
CA SER A 130 8.16 1.89 10.39
C SER A 130 9.06 1.50 11.57
N THR A 131 9.96 0.55 11.37
CA THR A 131 10.92 0.12 12.42
C THR A 131 11.84 1.26 12.85
N SER A 132 12.27 2.13 11.93
CA SER A 132 13.07 3.31 12.25
C SER A 132 12.31 4.34 13.10
N LEU A 133 11.02 4.57 12.80
CA LEU A 133 10.15 5.47 13.57
C LEU A 133 9.93 4.94 14.99
N TRP A 134 9.62 3.65 15.14
CA TRP A 134 9.44 3.01 16.45
C TRP A 134 10.71 3.05 17.29
N ARG A 135 11.86 2.67 16.73
CA ARG A 135 13.15 2.77 17.43
C ARG A 135 13.43 4.19 17.91
N SER A 136 13.15 5.20 17.08
CA SER A 136 13.36 6.60 17.45
C SER A 136 12.40 7.06 18.55
N SER A 137 11.14 6.62 18.54
CA SER A 137 10.14 6.97 19.57
C SER A 137 10.46 6.33 20.93
N CYS A 138 10.99 5.10 20.95
CA CYS A 138 11.43 4.44 22.18
C CYS A 138 12.65 5.15 22.79
N ASN A 139 13.65 5.50 21.96
CA ASN A 139 14.86 6.17 22.45
C ASN A 139 14.58 7.57 23.04
N CYS A 140 13.61 8.31 22.49
CA CYS A 140 13.21 9.61 23.07
C CYS A 140 12.52 9.46 24.43
N ARG A 141 11.73 8.38 24.62
CA ARG A 141 11.06 8.11 25.90
C ARG A 141 11.99 7.63 27.01
N SER A 142 13.12 7.00 26.66
CA SER A 142 14.11 6.56 27.65
C SER A 142 15.04 7.69 28.14
N SER A 143 14.99 8.86 27.51
CA SER A 143 15.81 10.03 27.86
C SER A 143 15.06 11.10 28.67
N GLU A 144 13.77 10.89 28.92
CA GLU A 144 12.90 11.69 29.79
C GLU A 144 12.82 11.05 31.19
#